data_AF-A0A6V7L7Q5-F1
#
_entry.id   AF-A0A6V7L7Q5-F1
#
_cell.length_a   1.000
_cell.length_b   1.000
_cell.length_c   1.000
_cell.angle_alpha   90.00
_cell.angle_beta   90.00
_cell.angle_gamma   90.00
#
_symmetry.space_group_name_H-M   'P 1'
#
loop_
_entity.id
_entity.type
_entity.pdbx_description
1 polymer ?
#
loop_
_entity_poly.entity_id
_entity_poly.type
_entity_poly.pdbx_seq_one_letter_code
_entity_poly.pdbx_strand_id
1 'polypeptide(L)'
;EPFRTFGRIKCEKSEKNASLVTLYNWHLTEDEDDKIADEAKGKRGCAVATSLNFRLKSFSVFPGQLIAVEGKSLGPEDFTVTGMFSFVGLEPTPKPELTEPMQIVIACGPFTRNDRLDFQPLMSLMRNIVETEPNIVILVGPFVPQDNDEVQNNTVVDTYQEVFENLVDKIGKFIKG
;
A
#
# COMPACT_ATOMS: atom_id res chain seq x y z
N GLU A 1 3.60 4.36 -35.52
CA GLU A 1 2.71 5.43 -35.01
C GLU A 1 2.76 5.44 -33.47
N PRO A 2 2.34 6.53 -32.77
CA PRO A 2 2.19 6.43 -31.33
C PRO A 2 1.08 5.43 -30.99
N PHE A 3 1.30 4.59 -29.99
CA PHE A 3 0.31 3.63 -29.51
C PHE A 3 0.18 3.70 -27.99
N ARG A 4 -0.94 3.16 -27.49
CA ARG A 4 -1.22 3.06 -26.07
C ARG A 4 -1.01 1.63 -25.61
N THR A 5 -0.41 1.49 -24.45
CA THR A 5 -0.26 0.19 -23.79
C THR A 5 -0.37 0.36 -22.29
N PHE A 6 -0.66 -0.71 -21.57
CA PHE A 6 -0.84 -0.68 -20.13
C PHE A 6 -0.20 -1.90 -19.48
N GLY A 7 0.29 -1.71 -18.26
CA GLY A 7 1.02 -2.74 -17.57
C GLY A 7 1.41 -2.33 -16.16
N ARG A 8 2.12 -3.21 -15.48
CA ARG A 8 2.67 -2.94 -14.14
C ARG A 8 4.09 -2.44 -14.24
N ILE A 9 4.39 -1.38 -13.50
CA ILE A 9 5.74 -0.87 -13.32
C ILE A 9 6.58 -1.86 -12.53
N LYS A 10 7.79 -2.13 -13.01
CA LYS A 10 8.88 -2.73 -12.24
C LYS A 10 10.09 -1.79 -12.34
N CYS A 11 10.78 -1.60 -11.23
CA CYS A 11 12.01 -0.82 -11.21
C CYS A 11 13.18 -1.77 -10.96
N GLU A 12 14.12 -1.81 -11.88
CA GLU A 12 15.36 -2.60 -11.73
C GLU A 12 16.55 -1.66 -11.53
N LYS A 13 17.44 -2.02 -10.62
CA LYS A 13 18.70 -1.29 -10.43
C LYS A 13 19.65 -1.69 -11.55
N SER A 14 19.97 -0.76 -12.45
CA SER A 14 21.08 -0.93 -13.38
C SER A 14 22.41 -0.60 -12.68
N GLU A 15 23.49 -1.31 -13.03
CA GLU A 15 24.86 -1.05 -12.58
C GLU A 15 25.36 0.38 -12.91
N LYS A 16 24.66 1.09 -13.81
CA LYS A 16 24.98 2.45 -14.23
C LYS A 16 23.96 3.48 -13.72
N ASN A 17 23.79 3.63 -12.40
CA ASN A 17 23.11 4.74 -11.69
C ASN A 17 21.73 5.26 -12.18
N ALA A 18 21.13 4.68 -13.21
CA ALA A 18 19.81 4.99 -13.72
C ALA A 18 18.88 3.83 -13.35
N SER A 19 17.83 4.12 -12.58
CA SER A 19 16.76 3.16 -12.35
C SER A 19 16.07 2.87 -13.69
N LEU A 20 16.21 1.64 -14.19
CA LEU A 20 15.49 1.21 -15.37
C LEU A 20 14.04 0.99 -14.96
N VAL A 21 13.13 1.75 -15.57
CA VAL A 21 11.70 1.59 -15.35
C VAL A 21 11.16 0.74 -16.49
N THR A 22 10.73 -0.47 -16.13
CA THR A 22 10.23 -1.46 -17.08
C THR A 22 8.74 -1.61 -16.90
N LEU A 23 8.01 -1.64 -18.02
CA LEU A 23 6.60 -1.95 -18.03
C LEU A 23 6.41 -3.42 -18.43
N TYR A 24 5.76 -4.20 -17.57
CA TYR A 24 5.31 -5.55 -17.91
C TYR A 24 3.92 -5.44 -18.52
N ASN A 25 3.88 -5.44 -19.86
CA ASN A 25 2.65 -5.40 -20.62
C ASN A 25 2.14 -6.80 -20.91
N TRP A 26 0.82 -6.97 -20.80
CA TRP A 26 0.15 -8.15 -21.33
C TRP A 26 -0.24 -7.86 -22.78
N HIS A 27 0.48 -8.42 -23.75
CA HIS A 27 0.08 -8.31 -25.15
C HIS A 27 -1.14 -9.22 -25.41
N LEU A 28 -2.28 -8.61 -25.73
CA LEU A 28 -3.36 -9.26 -26.46
C LEU A 28 -3.11 -8.97 -27.94
N THR A 29 -2.87 -10.01 -28.74
CA THR A 29 -2.85 -9.87 -30.20
C THR A 29 -4.29 -9.64 -30.66
N GLU A 30 -4.61 -8.42 -31.07
CA GLU A 30 -5.86 -8.09 -31.75
C GLU A 30 -5.77 -8.49 -33.22
N ASP A 31 -5.67 -9.79 -33.50
CA ASP A 31 -5.78 -10.30 -34.86
C ASP A 31 -6.54 -11.64 -34.86
N GLU A 32 -7.75 -11.54 -35.44
CA GLU A 32 -8.54 -12.53 -36.18
C GLU A 32 -9.86 -13.03 -35.55
N ASP A 33 -10.92 -12.67 -36.27
CA ASP A 33 -12.33 -12.99 -36.11
C ASP A 33 -12.63 -14.48 -35.91
N ASP A 34 -13.62 -14.73 -35.05
CA ASP A 34 -14.53 -15.88 -35.01
C ASP A 34 -14.04 -17.22 -35.60
N LYS A 35 -13.52 -18.11 -34.74
CA LYS A 35 -13.92 -19.53 -34.74
C LYS A 35 -13.98 -20.09 -33.32
N ILE A 36 -15.19 -20.49 -32.94
CA ILE A 36 -15.51 -21.36 -31.80
C ILE A 36 -14.65 -22.63 -31.91
N ALA A 37 -13.69 -22.82 -30.99
CA ALA A 37 -13.05 -24.12 -30.75
C ALA A 37 -12.35 -24.18 -29.38
N ASP A 38 -12.87 -25.07 -28.54
CA ASP A 38 -12.29 -25.78 -27.39
C ASP A 38 -11.64 -25.01 -26.22
N GLU A 39 -12.35 -25.07 -25.08
CA GLU A 39 -11.92 -24.80 -23.72
C GLU A 39 -10.81 -25.78 -23.25
N ALA A 40 -9.54 -25.56 -23.61
CA ALA A 40 -8.40 -26.17 -22.88
C ALA A 40 -7.01 -25.59 -23.18
N LYS A 41 -6.87 -24.50 -23.95
CA LYS A 41 -5.55 -23.88 -24.21
C LYS A 41 -5.63 -22.36 -24.16
N GLY A 42 -5.66 -21.81 -22.95
CA GLY A 42 -5.39 -20.39 -22.74
C GLY A 42 -4.04 -20.02 -23.37
N LYS A 43 -4.06 -19.23 -24.44
CA LYS A 43 -2.84 -18.67 -25.05
C LYS A 43 -2.09 -17.91 -23.96
N ARG A 44 -0.90 -18.38 -23.60
CA ARG A 44 0.00 -17.72 -22.64
C ARG A 44 0.33 -16.34 -23.18
N GLY A 45 -0.17 -15.28 -22.55
CA GLY A 45 0.24 -13.93 -22.87
C GLY A 45 1.76 -13.83 -22.74
N CYS A 46 2.42 -13.31 -23.76
CA CYS A 46 3.84 -13.00 -23.68
C CYS A 46 3.98 -11.72 -22.87
N ALA A 47 4.58 -11.81 -21.68
CA ALA A 47 4.93 -10.64 -20.90
C ALA A 47 6.15 -9.98 -21.56
N VAL A 48 5.93 -8.87 -22.25
CA VAL A 48 7.01 -8.12 -22.90
C VAL A 48 7.50 -7.07 -21.90
N ALA A 49 8.76 -7.18 -21.50
CA ALA A 49 9.46 -6.16 -20.73
C ALA A 49 9.81 -5.01 -21.67
N THR A 50 9.29 -3.82 -21.41
CA THR A 50 9.59 -2.63 -22.22
C THR A 50 10.24 -1.56 -21.35
N SER A 51 11.44 -1.10 -21.70
CA SER A 51 12.06 0.04 -21.03
C SER A 51 11.30 1.32 -21.35
N LEU A 52 10.91 2.07 -20.32
CA LEU A 52 10.19 3.33 -20.45
C LEU A 52 11.14 4.52 -20.37
N ASN A 53 11.17 5.32 -21.42
CA ASN A 53 11.85 6.60 -21.46
C ASN A 53 10.83 7.74 -21.35
N PHE A 54 10.67 8.30 -20.15
CA PHE A 54 9.68 9.34 -19.89
C PHE A 54 10.11 10.71 -20.45
N ARG A 55 9.43 11.17 -21.51
CA ARG A 55 9.54 12.54 -22.03
C ARG A 55 8.34 13.39 -21.59
N LEU A 56 8.05 13.33 -20.29
CA LEU A 56 6.97 14.07 -19.64
C LEU A 56 7.54 15.22 -18.81
N LYS A 57 6.79 16.32 -18.67
CA LYS A 57 7.21 17.44 -17.80
C LYS A 57 7.29 17.02 -16.32
N SER A 58 6.41 16.13 -15.89
CA SER A 58 6.32 15.61 -14.53
C SER A 58 5.63 14.24 -14.55
N PHE A 59 6.14 13.28 -13.78
CA PHE A 59 5.53 11.97 -13.60
C PHE A 59 5.86 11.41 -12.22
N SER A 60 5.06 10.46 -11.73
CA SER A 60 5.31 9.69 -10.52
C SER A 60 5.02 8.22 -10.82
N VAL A 61 6.03 7.38 -10.60
CA VAL A 61 5.94 5.94 -10.81
C VAL A 61 6.50 5.19 -9.60
N PHE A 62 5.88 4.09 -9.21
CA PHE A 62 6.38 3.20 -8.16
C PHE A 62 6.28 1.73 -8.56
N PRO A 63 7.17 0.85 -8.03
CA PRO A 63 7.09 -0.58 -8.30
C PRO A 63 5.70 -1.15 -7.98
N GLY A 64 5.14 -1.91 -8.92
CA GLY A 64 3.80 -2.50 -8.82
C GLY A 64 2.66 -1.62 -9.30
N GLN A 65 2.89 -0.34 -9.60
CA GLN A 65 1.85 0.56 -10.08
C GLN A 65 1.31 0.12 -11.44
N LEU A 66 -0.02 0.06 -11.58
CA LEU A 66 -0.68 -0.12 -12.86
C LEU A 66 -0.78 1.23 -13.57
N ILE A 67 -0.21 1.33 -14.77
CA ILE A 67 -0.27 2.55 -15.58
C ILE A 67 -0.67 2.22 -17.01
N ALA A 68 -1.30 3.17 -17.68
CA ALA A 68 -1.40 3.20 -19.13
C ALA A 68 -0.49 4.30 -19.67
N VAL A 69 0.27 4.00 -20.71
CA VAL A 69 1.22 4.92 -21.35
C VAL A 69 0.89 5.06 -22.82
N GLU A 70 1.08 6.27 -23.34
CA GLU A 70 1.01 6.60 -24.75
C GLU A 70 2.40 7.03 -25.20
N GLY A 71 2.86 6.51 -26.33
CA GLY A 71 4.22 6.76 -26.76
C GLY A 71 4.58 6.02 -28.03
N LYS A 72 5.86 6.04 -28.37
CA LYS A 72 6.40 5.41 -29.57
C LYS A 72 7.51 4.44 -29.18
N SER A 73 7.43 3.22 -29.69
CA SER A 73 8.57 2.29 -29.68
C SER A 73 9.55 2.73 -30.78
N LEU A 74 10.80 3.01 -30.39
CA LEU A 74 11.90 3.30 -31.33
C LEU A 74 12.75 2.04 -31.61
N GLY A 75 12.41 0.91 -30.97
CA GLY A 75 13.06 -0.39 -31.08
C GLY A 75 12.43 -1.43 -30.14
N PRO A 76 12.87 -2.69 -30.18
CA PRO A 76 12.24 -3.79 -29.44
C PRO A 76 12.26 -3.63 -27.91
N GLU A 77 13.19 -2.82 -27.38
CA GLU A 77 13.44 -2.69 -25.94
C GLU A 77 13.17 -1.28 -25.40
N ASP A 78 12.98 -0.26 -26.25
CA ASP A 78 12.90 1.16 -25.82
C ASP A 78 11.60 1.85 -26.30
N PHE A 79 10.80 2.32 -25.33
CA PHE A 79 9.54 3.00 -25.55
C PHE A 79 9.57 4.41 -24.96
N THR A 80 9.51 5.40 -25.85
CA THR A 80 9.45 6.82 -25.44
C THR A 80 8.02 7.18 -25.07
N VAL A 81 7.80 7.43 -23.78
CA VAL A 81 6.49 7.82 -23.22
C VAL A 81 6.26 9.31 -23.43
N THR A 82 5.17 9.64 -24.13
CA THR A 82 4.71 11.02 -24.38
C THR A 82 3.42 11.36 -23.64
N GLY A 83 2.69 10.36 -23.15
CA GLY A 83 1.53 10.51 -22.27
C GLY A 83 1.46 9.39 -21.23
N MET A 84 0.97 9.69 -20.03
CA MET A 84 0.79 8.72 -18.96
C MET A 84 -0.55 8.93 -18.28
N PHE A 85 -1.28 7.85 -18.08
CA PHE A 85 -2.59 7.79 -17.45
C PHE A 85 -2.48 6.84 -16.26
N SER A 86 -2.75 7.37 -15.06
CA SER A 86 -2.89 6.54 -13.87
C SER A 86 -4.35 6.15 -13.73
N PHE A 87 -4.61 4.89 -13.40
CA PHE A 87 -5.94 4.43 -13.03
C PHE A 87 -6.27 4.98 -11.64
N VAL A 88 -6.77 6.21 -11.58
CA VAL A 88 -7.31 6.78 -10.35
C VAL A 88 -8.71 7.24 -10.69
N GLY A 89 -9.69 6.54 -10.14
CA GLY A 89 -11.08 6.74 -10.52
C GLY A 89 -12.02 6.06 -9.54
N LEU A 90 -11.76 6.18 -8.24
CA LEU A 90 -12.85 6.05 -7.30
C LEU A 90 -13.53 7.41 -7.26
N GLU A 91 -14.80 7.44 -7.68
CA GLU A 91 -15.64 8.60 -7.42
C GLU A 91 -15.68 8.82 -5.90
N PRO A 92 -15.56 10.06 -5.43
CA PRO A 92 -15.69 10.36 -4.01
C PRO A 92 -16.99 9.77 -3.49
N THR A 93 -16.93 9.06 -2.37
CA THR A 93 -18.15 8.62 -1.70
C THR A 93 -18.97 9.85 -1.31
N PRO A 94 -20.31 9.80 -1.41
CA PRO A 94 -21.17 10.88 -0.95
C PRO A 94 -20.84 11.24 0.49
N LYS A 95 -20.80 12.54 0.79
CA LYS A 95 -20.52 13.03 2.15
C LYS A 95 -21.61 12.49 3.11
N PRO A 96 -21.23 11.89 4.25
CA PRO A 96 -22.22 11.49 5.25
C PRO A 96 -22.90 12.72 5.87
N GLU A 97 -24.20 12.61 6.12
CA GLU A 97 -24.95 13.59 6.89
C GLU A 97 -24.73 13.34 8.38
N LEU A 98 -24.01 14.25 9.04
CA LEU A 98 -23.77 14.21 10.48
C LEU A 98 -24.77 15.14 11.18
N THR A 99 -25.48 14.62 12.17
CA THR A 99 -26.41 15.40 13.01
C THR A 99 -25.69 16.29 14.00
N GLU A 100 -24.50 15.88 14.46
CA GLU A 100 -23.69 16.58 15.45
C GLU A 100 -22.19 16.49 15.08
N PRO A 101 -21.33 17.42 15.55
CA PRO A 101 -19.88 17.31 15.40
C PRO A 101 -19.37 16.00 16.00
N MET A 102 -18.62 15.23 15.21
CA MET A 102 -18.03 13.96 15.65
C MET A 102 -16.52 14.12 15.86
N GLN A 103 -16.04 13.77 17.04
CA GLN A 103 -14.62 13.71 17.37
C GLN A 103 -14.10 12.29 17.22
N ILE A 104 -13.08 12.11 16.40
CA ILE A 104 -12.40 10.84 16.17
C ILE A 104 -10.93 11.01 16.55
N VAL A 105 -10.43 10.15 17.43
CA VAL A 105 -9.01 10.07 17.77
C VAL A 105 -8.40 8.87 17.06
N ILE A 106 -7.29 9.11 16.33
CA ILE A 106 -6.55 8.05 15.63
C ILE A 106 -5.12 8.06 16.15
N ALA A 107 -4.63 6.90 16.60
CA ALA A 107 -3.25 6.72 17.02
C ALA A 107 -2.67 5.43 16.44
N CYS A 108 -1.39 5.48 16.11
CA CYS A 108 -0.65 4.34 15.56
C CYS A 108 0.52 4.02 16.50
N GLY A 109 0.77 2.73 16.71
CA GLY A 109 1.88 2.25 17.51
C GLY A 109 3.25 2.59 16.90
N PRO A 110 4.34 2.30 17.62
CA PRO A 110 4.37 1.52 18.86
C PRO A 110 3.82 2.28 20.08
N PHE A 111 3.03 1.60 20.91
CA PHE A 111 2.41 2.16 22.11
C PHE A 111 3.25 1.97 23.39
N THR A 112 4.52 1.63 23.21
CA THR A 112 5.50 1.36 24.26
C THR A 112 6.84 1.94 23.86
N ARG A 113 7.77 2.01 24.81
CA ARG A 113 9.15 2.44 24.53
C ARG A 113 9.94 1.31 23.89
N ASN A 114 11.07 1.61 23.26
CA ASN A 114 11.90 0.57 22.64
C ASN A 114 12.62 -0.34 23.64
N ASP A 115 12.88 0.16 24.86
CA ASP A 115 13.66 -0.54 25.89
C ASP A 115 12.81 -1.44 26.80
N ARG A 116 11.48 -1.31 26.78
CA ARG A 116 10.57 -1.98 27.72
C ARG A 116 9.13 -2.09 27.21
N LEU A 117 8.38 -3.10 27.66
CA LEU A 117 6.95 -3.30 27.37
C LEU A 117 6.05 -2.79 28.52
N ASP A 118 6.29 -1.57 29.00
CA ASP A 118 5.52 -0.99 30.10
C ASP A 118 4.25 -0.23 29.65
N PHE A 119 4.11 0.01 28.35
CA PHE A 119 2.96 0.68 27.72
C PHE A 119 2.61 2.05 28.32
N GLN A 120 3.59 2.76 28.91
CA GLN A 120 3.36 4.11 29.45
C GLN A 120 2.81 5.12 28.43
N PRO A 121 3.24 5.13 27.15
CA PRO A 121 2.64 5.97 26.12
C PRO A 121 1.15 5.69 25.93
N LEU A 122 0.75 4.42 25.90
CA LEU A 122 -0.67 4.05 25.83
C LEU A 122 -1.45 4.57 27.03
N MET A 123 -0.94 4.39 28.24
CA MET A 123 -1.63 4.84 29.45
C MET A 123 -1.84 6.36 29.44
N SER A 124 -0.87 7.11 28.93
CA SER A 124 -0.96 8.57 28.80
C SER A 124 -2.00 8.97 27.75
N LEU A 125 -2.04 8.27 26.61
CA LEU A 125 -3.06 8.45 25.58
C LEU A 125 -4.46 8.14 26.13
N MET A 126 -4.63 7.03 26.85
CA MET A 126 -5.91 6.62 27.42
C MET A 126 -6.44 7.63 28.45
N ARG A 127 -5.58 8.24 29.27
CA ARG A 127 -6.00 9.32 30.18
C ARG A 127 -6.56 10.51 29.41
N ASN A 128 -5.90 10.94 28.34
CA ASN A 128 -6.40 12.04 27.52
C ASN A 128 -7.72 11.68 26.81
N ILE A 129 -7.88 10.43 26.37
CA ILE A 129 -9.14 9.93 25.78
C ILE A 129 -10.27 9.97 26.81
N VAL A 130 -10.03 9.57 28.05
CA VAL A 130 -11.03 9.65 29.12
C VAL A 130 -11.40 11.10 29.43
N GLU A 131 -10.45 12.03 29.40
CA GLU A 131 -10.72 13.45 29.62
C GLU A 131 -11.47 14.12 28.45
N THR A 132 -11.23 13.67 27.22
CA THR A 132 -11.79 14.29 26.01
C THR A 132 -13.06 13.62 25.49
N GLU A 133 -13.38 12.42 25.99
CA GLU A 133 -14.55 11.59 25.62
C GLU A 133 -14.89 11.63 24.12
N PRO A 134 -13.94 11.28 23.22
CA PRO A 134 -14.20 11.29 21.78
C PRO A 134 -15.25 10.22 21.41
N ASN A 135 -15.99 10.46 20.33
CA ASN A 135 -17.00 9.50 19.87
C ASN A 135 -16.37 8.18 19.39
N ILE A 136 -15.20 8.24 18.77
CA ILE A 136 -14.50 7.07 18.22
C ILE A 136 -13.01 7.17 18.51
N VAL A 137 -12.41 6.07 18.93
CA VAL A 137 -10.96 5.89 19.02
C VAL A 137 -10.54 4.76 18.09
N ILE A 138 -9.61 5.04 17.18
CA ILE A 138 -9.00 4.05 16.29
C ILE A 138 -7.54 3.89 16.69
N LEU A 139 -7.21 2.73 17.25
CA LEU A 139 -5.84 2.36 17.60
C LEU A 139 -5.31 1.36 16.56
N VAL A 140 -4.23 1.72 15.90
CA VAL A 140 -3.57 0.89 14.89
C VAL A 140 -2.25 0.39 15.47
N GLY A 141 -1.98 -0.91 15.27
CA GLY A 141 -0.73 -1.53 15.71
C GLY A 141 0.51 -0.94 15.03
N PRO A 142 1.72 -1.34 15.47
CA PRO A 142 1.95 -2.52 16.31
C PRO A 142 1.69 -2.27 17.80
N PHE A 143 0.94 -3.20 18.41
CA PHE A 143 0.75 -3.22 19.87
C PHE A 143 1.91 -3.91 20.57
N VAL A 144 2.39 -5.02 20.03
CA VAL A 144 3.62 -5.68 20.46
C VAL A 144 4.67 -5.50 19.35
N PRO A 145 5.48 -4.43 19.41
CA PRO A 145 6.51 -4.16 18.39
C PRO A 145 7.59 -5.25 18.37
N GLN A 146 7.88 -5.79 17.18
CA GLN A 146 8.93 -6.81 16.99
C GLN A 146 10.34 -6.24 17.14
N ASP A 147 10.49 -4.93 17.01
CA ASP A 147 11.73 -4.17 17.11
C ASP A 147 12.04 -3.66 18.53
N ASN A 148 11.20 -3.99 19.51
CA ASN A 148 11.47 -3.69 20.92
C ASN A 148 12.53 -4.64 21.51
N ASP A 149 13.40 -4.10 22.36
CA ASP A 149 14.55 -4.82 22.92
C ASP A 149 14.14 -6.05 23.75
N GLU A 150 13.07 -5.98 24.54
CA GLU A 150 12.60 -7.12 25.35
C GLU A 150 12.02 -8.23 24.46
N VAL A 151 11.37 -7.84 23.35
CA VAL A 151 10.83 -8.78 22.35
C VAL A 151 11.95 -9.44 21.55
N GLN A 152 12.91 -8.67 21.06
CA GLN A 152 14.04 -9.20 20.29
C GLN A 152 14.93 -10.12 21.13
N ASN A 153 15.16 -9.77 22.39
CA ASN A 153 16.01 -10.55 23.29
C ASN A 153 15.25 -11.68 24.00
N ASN A 154 13.99 -11.95 23.66
CA ASN A 154 13.13 -12.96 24.29
C ASN A 154 13.14 -12.86 25.83
N THR A 155 13.14 -11.63 26.35
CA THR A 155 13.17 -11.35 27.80
C THR A 155 11.75 -11.23 28.37
N VAL A 156 10.74 -11.18 27.50
CA VAL A 156 9.32 -11.22 27.89
C VAL A 156 8.98 -12.58 28.51
N VAL A 157 8.44 -12.55 29.72
CA VAL A 157 8.04 -13.76 30.46
C VAL A 157 6.73 -14.34 29.92
N ASP A 158 5.80 -13.47 29.54
CA ASP A 158 4.50 -13.81 28.99
C ASP A 158 4.57 -14.10 27.48
N THR A 159 3.61 -14.83 26.95
CA THR A 159 3.45 -14.99 25.50
C THR A 159 3.01 -13.66 24.85
N TYR A 160 3.36 -13.44 23.58
CA TYR A 160 2.93 -12.23 22.86
C TYR A 160 1.41 -12.06 22.83
N GLN A 161 0.67 -13.18 22.83
CA GLN A 161 -0.78 -13.18 22.92
C GLN A 161 -1.26 -12.65 24.28
N GLU A 162 -0.72 -13.16 25.39
CA GLU A 162 -1.06 -12.70 26.75
C GLU A 162 -0.71 -11.22 26.95
N VAL A 163 0.43 -10.76 26.41
CA VAL A 163 0.80 -9.33 26.44
C VAL A 163 -0.25 -8.49 25.72
N PHE A 164 -0.70 -8.93 24.54
CA PHE A 164 -1.73 -8.23 23.78
C PHE A 164 -3.10 -8.25 24.48
N GLU A 165 -3.53 -9.39 25.02
CA GLU A 165 -4.79 -9.50 25.76
C GLU A 165 -4.78 -8.61 27.01
N ASN A 166 -3.67 -8.62 27.75
CA ASN A 166 -3.46 -7.71 28.89
C ASN A 166 -3.54 -6.23 28.49
N LEU A 167 -3.11 -5.89 27.28
CA LEU A 167 -3.20 -4.53 26.74
C LEU A 167 -4.65 -4.14 26.43
N VAL A 168 -5.38 -5.02 25.74
CA VAL A 168 -6.80 -4.82 25.41
C VAL A 168 -7.62 -4.70 26.69
N ASP A 169 -7.34 -5.51 27.70
CA ASP A 169 -7.99 -5.42 29.01
C ASP A 169 -7.71 -4.10 29.72
N LYS A 170 -6.46 -3.61 29.66
CA LYS A 170 -6.10 -2.28 30.19
C LYS A 170 -6.90 -1.19 29.49
N ILE A 171 -6.94 -1.20 28.15
CA ILE A 171 -7.73 -0.24 27.35
C ILE A 171 -9.21 -0.32 27.74
N GLY A 172 -9.76 -1.53 27.84
CA GLY A 172 -11.15 -1.77 28.22
C GLY A 172 -11.50 -1.21 29.61
N LYS A 173 -10.57 -1.27 30.57
CA LYS A 173 -10.75 -0.67 31.90
C LYS A 173 -10.83 0.86 31.85
N PHE A 174 -10.08 1.52 30.97
CA PHE A 174 -10.17 2.98 30.81
C PHE A 174 -11.48 3.43 30.17
N ILE A 175 -12.03 2.62 29.26
CA ILE A 175 -13.27 2.97 28.54
C ILE A 175 -14.52 2.65 29.38
N LYS A 176 -14.48 1.62 30.22
CA LYS A 176 -15.67 1.14 30.95
C LYS A 176 -16.03 1.91 32.21
N GLY A 177 -15.19 2.84 32.68
CA GLY A 177 -15.47 3.73 33.83
C GLY A 177 -16.16 3.03 35.00
#